data_AF-A0A401IG91-F1
#
_entry.id   AF-A0A401IG91-F1
#
_cell.length_a   1.000
_cell.length_b   1.000
_cell.length_c   1.000
_cell.angle_alpha   90.00
_cell.angle_beta   90.00
_cell.angle_gamma   90.00
#
_symmetry.space_group_name_H-M   'P 1'
#
loop_
_entity.id
_entity.type
_entity.pdbx_description
1 polymer ?
#
loop_
_entity_poly.entity_id
_entity_poly.type
_entity_poly.pdbx_seq_one_letter_code
_entity_poly.pdbx_strand_id
1 'polypeptide(L)' 'MSNNFPDWLNYGYEVTEELGRNREGGRIAWKARQITANQAVVIKQFCFAQSGSN' A
#
# COMPACT_ATOMS: atom_id res chain seq x y z
N MET A 1 -12.72 14.99 -0.11
CA MET A 1 -12.05 13.94 -0.90
C MET A 1 -11.19 13.15 0.08
N SER A 2 -11.66 11.99 0.53
CA SER A 2 -10.89 11.15 1.43
C SER A 2 -10.10 10.17 0.56
N ASN A 3 -8.82 10.43 0.32
CA ASN A 3 -7.95 9.42 -0.25
C ASN A 3 -7.79 8.31 0.79
N ASN A 4 -8.43 7.15 0.56
CA ASN A 4 -8.31 5.96 1.38
C ASN A 4 -6.96 5.27 1.09
N PHE A 5 -5.86 5.96 1.40
CA PHE A 5 -4.53 5.36 1.40
C PHE A 5 -4.24 4.72 2.75
N PRO A 6 -3.49 3.61 2.78
CA PRO A 6 -3.03 3.06 4.04
C PRO A 6 -2.09 4.06 4.73
N ASP A 7 -2.31 4.28 6.01
CA ASP A 7 -1.41 5.07 6.84
C ASP A 7 -0.22 4.20 7.29
N TRP A 8 0.91 4.42 6.63
CA TRP A 8 2.18 3.76 6.95
C TRP A 8 3.24 4.74 7.44
N LEU A 9 2.83 5.92 7.95
CA LEU A 9 3.74 6.91 8.52
C LEU A 9 4.57 6.31 9.67
N ASN A 10 3.96 5.46 10.49
CA ASN A 10 4.64 4.75 11.58
C ASN A 10 5.72 3.77 11.10
N TYR A 11 5.68 3.36 9.82
CA TYR A 11 6.70 2.53 9.18
C TYR A 11 7.70 3.35 8.37
N GLY A 12 7.59 4.68 8.38
CA GLY A 12 8.47 5.59 7.65
C GLY A 12 8.11 5.77 6.18
N TYR A 13 6.88 5.45 5.77
CA TYR A 13 6.42 5.58 4.38
C TYR A 13 5.17 6.46 4.28
N GLU A 14 5.23 7.45 3.40
CA GLU A 14 4.08 8.29 3.04
C GLU A 14 3.53 7.84 1.70
N VAL A 15 2.34 7.22 1.69
CA VAL A 15 1.68 6.74 0.46
C VAL A 15 1.00 7.90 -0.24
N THR A 16 1.25 8.04 -1.55
CA THR A 16 0.75 9.17 -2.34
C THR A 16 -0.16 8.75 -3.48
N GLU A 17 -0.09 7.49 -3.93
CA GLU A 17 -0.83 7.01 -5.09
C GLU A 17 -0.98 5.48 -5.10
N GLU A 18 -2.12 4.96 -5.56
CA GLU A 18 -2.26 3.56 -5.96
C GLU A 18 -1.81 3.40 -7.40
N LEU A 19 -0.82 2.55 -7.65
CA LEU A 19 -0.30 2.28 -9.00
C LEU A 19 -1.04 1.14 -9.70
N GLY A 20 -1.68 0.25 -8.95
CA GLY A 20 -2.46 -0.83 -9.51
C GLY A 20 -2.99 -1.81 -8.47
N ARG A 21 -4.12 -2.45 -8.78
CA ARG A 21 -4.80 -3.38 -7.89
C ARG A 21 -5.30 -4.59 -8.66
N ASN A 22 -4.85 -5.77 -8.25
CA ASN A 22 -5.41 -7.04 -8.66
C ASN A 22 -6.22 -7.61 -7.49
N ARG A 23 -7.55 -7.43 -7.54
CA ARG A 23 -8.47 -7.87 -6.48
C ARG A 23 -8.55 -9.38 -6.37
N GLU A 24 -8.60 -10.09 -7.50
CA GLU A 24 -8.68 -11.56 -7.54
C GLU A 24 -7.45 -12.21 -6.92
N GLY A 25 -6.27 -11.62 -7.16
CA GLY A 25 -5.00 -12.09 -6.60
C GLY A 25 -4.59 -11.46 -5.27
N GLY A 26 -5.44 -10.61 -4.66
CA GLY A 26 -5.15 -9.94 -3.41
C GLY A 26 -3.92 -9.04 -3.44
N ARG A 27 -3.57 -8.42 -4.57
CA ARG A 27 -2.34 -7.62 -4.71
C ARG A 27 -2.65 -6.15 -4.95
N ILE A 28 -1.93 -5.27 -4.26
CA ILE A 28 -2.00 -3.82 -4.48
C ILE A 28 -0.58 -3.25 -4.55
N ALA A 29 -0.33 -2.38 -5.52
CA ALA A 29 0.90 -1.63 -5.66
C ALA A 29 0.66 -0.16 -5.32
N TRP A 30 1.50 0.39 -4.45
CA TRP A 30 1.42 1.75 -3.96
C TRP A 30 2.70 2.51 -4.31
N LYS A 31 2.58 3.77 -4.68
CA LYS A 31 3.69 4.72 -4.69
C LYS A 31 3.78 5.36 -3.32
N ALA A 32 4.98 5.35 -2.75
CA ALA A 32 5.23 6.00 -1.47
C ALA A 32 6.56 6.75 -1.50
N ARG A 33 6.72 7.67 -0.54
CA ARG A 33 7.99 8.29 -0.21
C ARG A 33 8.53 7.66 1.07
N GLN A 34 9.73 7.09 1.01
CA GLN A 34 10.46 6.71 2.21
C GLN A 34 10.98 7.98 2.89
N ILE A 35 10.53 8.25 4.11
CA ILE A 35 10.73 9.53 4.78
C ILE A 35 12.21 9.78 5.09
N THR A 36 12.91 8.78 5.60
CA THR A 36 14.32 8.90 6.03
C THR A 36 15.28 9.09 4.86
N ALA A 37 15.05 8.40 3.75
CA ALA A 37 15.89 8.48 2.55
C ALA A 37 15.41 9.55 1.56
N ASN A 38 14.24 10.15 1.80
CA ASN A 38 13.53 11.03 0.89
C ASN A 38 13.43 10.48 -0.55
N GLN A 39 13.20 9.16 -0.67
CA GLN A 39 13.22 8.45 -1.94
C GLN A 39 11.83 7.94 -2.30
N ALA A 40 11.48 8.03 -3.58
CA ALA A 40 10.27 7.40 -4.11
C ALA A 40 10.46 5.88 -4.20
N VAL A 41 9.50 5.13 -3.65
CA VAL A 41 9.50 3.67 -3.58
C VAL A 41 8.16 3.11 -4.04
N VAL A 42 8.17 1.84 -4.46
CA VAL A 42 6.96 1.07 -4.75
C VAL A 42 6.75 0.04 -3.67
N ILE A 43 5.59 0.04 -3.02
CA ILE A 43 5.22 -0.94 -2.00
C ILE A 43 4.22 -1.93 -2.60
N LYS A 44 4.51 -3.23 -2.49
CA LYS A 44 3.62 -4.31 -2.93
C LYS A 44 2.95 -4.95 -1.72
N GLN A 45 1.65 -4.72 -1.59
CA GLN A 45 0.81 -5.34 -0.57
C GLN A 45 0.23 -6.65 -1.08
N PHE A 46 0.30 -7.70 -0.26
CA PHE A 46 -0.34 -8.99 -0.50
C PHE A 46 -1.38 -9.24 0.60
N CYS A 47 -2.65 -9.24 0.22
CA CYS A 47 -3.79 -9.59 1.06
C CYS A 47 -4.05 -11.08 0.89
N PHE A 48 -3.68 -11.87 1.89
CA PHE A 48 -3.99 -13.29 1.92
C PHE A 48 -5.40 -13.49 2.47
N ALA A 49 -6.10 -14.51 1.97
CA ALA A 49 -7.39 -14.91 2.55
C ALA A 49 -7.18 -15.23 4.03
N GLN A 50 -7.95 -14.58 4.90
CA GLN A 50 -7.99 -14.96 6.30
C GLN A 50 -8.87 -16.21 6.41
N SER A 51 -8.39 -17.23 7.15
CA SER A 51 -9.16 -18.44 7.42
C SER A 51 -10.50 -18.05 8.05
N GLY A 52 -11.62 -18.31 7.36
CA GLY A 52 -12.97 -17.95 7.81
C GLY A 52 -13.64 -16.78 7.08
N SER A 53 -13.04 -16.23 6.01
CA SER A 53 -13.75 -15.29 5.13
C SER A 53 -14.75 -16.04 4.26
N ASN A 54 -16.05 -15.94 4.58
CA ASN A 54 -17.17 -16.33 3.70
C ASN A 54 -17.47 -15.26 2.65
#